data_AF-A0A9W4S8L0-F1
#
_entry.id   AF-A0A9W4S8L0-F1
#
_cell.length_a   1.000
_cell.length_b   1.000
_cell.length_c   1.000
_cell.angle_alpha   90.00
_cell.angle_beta   90.00
_cell.angle_gamma   90.00
#
_symmetry.space_group_name_H-M   'P 1'
#
loop_
_entity.id
_entity.type
_entity.pdbx_description
1 polymer ?
#
loop_
_entity_poly.entity_id
_entity_poly.type
_entity_poly.pdbx_seq_one_letter_code
_entity_poly.pdbx_strand_id
1 'polypeptide(L)'
;MLSPSSILAAAALPLLLAQSASARLMPRATNYTQEAVDSGEALSDLHAQAYNNALARLAANGTSQCTKDNVRVRREWRNMPGEDRIAYTDAVTCLQSKAPLYTDIAGSKSMFDDFVALHQNMTGYVHMSATFLLWHRYYIHTYEEKLSTECGYTGTLPYWEWSLDGDDPASSPIFDGSATSMGSDGAYVAHDGL
;
A
#
# COMPACT_ATOMS: atom_id res chain seq x y z
N MET A 1 -66.92 -16.53 -49.74
CA MET A 1 -66.13 -15.98 -50.86
C MET A 1 -65.17 -14.93 -50.30
N LEU A 2 -63.86 -15.10 -50.53
CA LEU A 2 -62.74 -14.13 -50.42
C LEU A 2 -62.35 -13.53 -49.03
N SER A 3 -61.32 -14.15 -48.41
CA SER A 3 -59.98 -13.64 -47.94
C SER A 3 -59.67 -12.13 -47.87
N PRO A 4 -58.53 -11.65 -47.29
CA PRO A 4 -57.72 -12.02 -46.09
C PRO A 4 -57.35 -10.78 -45.21
N SER A 5 -56.81 -10.98 -43.99
CA SER A 5 -55.92 -10.03 -43.25
C SER A 5 -55.56 -10.68 -41.90
N SER A 6 -54.35 -10.76 -41.36
CA SER A 6 -53.01 -10.30 -41.75
C SER A 6 -52.00 -11.11 -40.92
N ILE A 7 -50.94 -11.60 -41.55
CA ILE A 7 -49.76 -12.16 -40.90
C ILE A 7 -48.90 -10.98 -40.44
N LEU A 8 -48.63 -10.86 -39.13
CA LEU A 8 -47.58 -9.98 -38.62
C LEU A 8 -46.42 -10.86 -38.16
N ALA A 9 -45.35 -10.81 -38.96
CA ALA A 9 -44.07 -11.42 -38.68
C ALA A 9 -43.42 -10.74 -37.47
N ALA A 10 -43.05 -11.55 -36.46
CA ALA A 10 -42.18 -11.10 -35.39
C ALA A 10 -40.75 -10.93 -35.95
N ALA A 11 -40.29 -9.68 -36.08
CA ALA A 11 -38.91 -9.38 -36.40
C ALA A 11 -38.03 -9.72 -35.19
N ALA A 12 -37.21 -10.77 -35.30
CA ALA A 12 -36.14 -11.04 -34.36
C ALA A 12 -35.00 -10.04 -34.60
N LEU A 13 -34.82 -9.07 -33.70
CA LEU A 13 -33.59 -8.28 -33.64
C LEU A 13 -32.45 -9.19 -33.12
N PRO A 14 -31.34 -9.36 -33.86
CA PRO A 14 -30.18 -10.02 -33.31
C PRO A 14 -29.52 -9.07 -32.31
N LEU A 15 -29.52 -9.47 -31.04
CA LEU A 15 -28.75 -8.83 -29.98
C LEU A 15 -27.27 -9.01 -30.31
N LEU A 16 -26.62 -7.99 -30.90
CA LEU A 16 -25.16 -7.97 -31.02
C LEU A 16 -24.58 -7.83 -29.61
N LEU A 17 -24.25 -8.96 -29.01
CA LEU A 17 -23.31 -9.03 -27.89
C LEU A 17 -21.96 -8.53 -28.42
N ALA A 18 -21.67 -7.25 -28.18
CA ALA A 18 -20.31 -6.75 -28.23
C ALA A 18 -19.53 -7.51 -27.17
N GLN A 19 -18.84 -8.58 -27.59
CA GLN A 19 -17.80 -9.19 -26.78
C GLN A 19 -16.70 -8.15 -26.67
N SER A 20 -16.74 -7.33 -25.63
CA SER A 20 -15.53 -6.70 -25.13
C SER A 20 -14.59 -7.86 -24.80
N ALA A 21 -13.62 -8.11 -25.67
CA ALA A 21 -12.50 -8.97 -25.36
C ALA A 21 -11.81 -8.33 -24.15
N SER A 22 -12.26 -8.70 -22.96
CA SER A 22 -11.45 -8.57 -21.76
C SER A 22 -10.29 -9.48 -22.04
N ALA A 23 -9.19 -8.91 -22.55
CA ALA A 23 -7.91 -9.58 -22.52
C ALA A 23 -7.70 -9.95 -21.06
N ARG A 24 -8.01 -11.20 -20.71
CA ARG A 24 -7.51 -11.81 -19.50
C ARG A 24 -6.01 -11.71 -19.67
N LEU A 25 -5.38 -10.73 -19.03
CA LEU A 25 -3.96 -10.86 -18.72
C LEU A 25 -3.91 -12.16 -17.92
N MET A 26 -3.57 -13.26 -18.60
CA MET A 26 -3.11 -14.42 -17.87
C MET A 26 -1.99 -13.91 -16.98
N PRO A 27 -1.99 -14.22 -15.68
CA PRO A 27 -0.80 -14.01 -14.88
C PRO A 27 0.35 -14.60 -15.68
N ARG A 28 1.35 -13.78 -16.01
CA ARG A 28 2.57 -14.30 -16.61
C ARG A 28 3.11 -15.23 -15.54
N ALA A 29 2.93 -16.54 -15.73
CA ALA A 29 3.46 -17.54 -14.81
C ALA A 29 4.99 -17.43 -14.93
N THR A 30 5.57 -16.60 -14.09
CA THR A 30 7.01 -16.48 -13.94
C THR A 30 7.45 -17.78 -13.29
N ASN A 31 8.11 -18.62 -14.08
CA ASN A 31 8.58 -19.92 -13.65
C ASN A 31 9.86 -19.71 -12.83
N TYR A 32 9.72 -19.23 -11.58
CA TYR A 32 10.84 -19.06 -10.66
C TYR A 32 11.25 -20.42 -10.09
N THR A 33 12.55 -20.64 -9.94
CA THR A 33 13.06 -21.78 -9.17
C THR A 33 12.76 -21.56 -7.68
N GLN A 34 12.71 -22.64 -6.89
CA GLN A 34 12.56 -22.51 -5.45
C GLN A 34 13.70 -21.67 -4.85
N GLU A 35 14.94 -21.85 -5.34
CA GLU A 35 16.09 -21.02 -4.96
C GLU A 35 15.89 -19.52 -5.23
N ALA A 36 15.26 -19.16 -6.36
CA ALA A 36 14.94 -17.76 -6.66
C ALA A 36 13.82 -17.22 -5.75
N VAL A 37 12.91 -18.07 -5.29
CA VAL A 37 11.88 -17.71 -4.30
C VAL A 37 12.53 -17.51 -2.93
N ASP A 38 13.34 -18.46 -2.48
CA ASP A 38 13.98 -18.47 -1.16
C ASP A 38 15.00 -17.34 -1.01
N SER A 39 15.70 -16.98 -2.09
CA SER A 39 16.68 -15.88 -2.10
C SER A 39 16.06 -14.49 -2.27
N GLY A 40 14.75 -14.40 -2.55
CA GLY A 40 14.06 -13.13 -2.83
C GLY A 40 14.27 -12.57 -4.25
N GLU A 41 15.04 -13.24 -5.11
CA GLU A 41 15.24 -12.85 -6.52
C GLU A 41 13.91 -12.77 -7.27
N ALA A 42 13.03 -13.75 -7.06
CA ALA A 42 11.70 -13.79 -7.65
C ALA A 42 10.87 -12.55 -7.29
N LEU A 43 10.90 -12.13 -6.02
CA LEU A 43 10.18 -10.96 -5.56
C LEU A 43 10.76 -9.66 -6.14
N SER A 44 12.09 -9.57 -6.21
CA SER A 44 12.80 -8.45 -6.83
C SER A 44 12.42 -8.27 -8.31
N ASP A 45 12.39 -9.36 -9.07
CA ASP A 45 11.97 -9.33 -10.48
C ASP A 45 10.49 -8.95 -10.65
N LEU A 46 9.60 -9.51 -9.82
CA LEU A 46 8.18 -9.10 -9.81
C LEU A 46 8.00 -7.62 -9.47
N HIS A 47 8.78 -7.07 -8.54
CA HIS A 47 8.78 -5.64 -8.23
C HIS A 47 9.26 -4.80 -9.42
N ALA A 48 10.33 -5.21 -10.11
CA ALA A 48 10.81 -4.53 -11.31
C ALA A 48 9.76 -4.54 -12.43
N GLN A 49 9.10 -5.67 -12.65
CA GLN A 49 8.00 -5.79 -13.62
C GLN A 49 6.82 -4.89 -13.23
N ALA A 50 6.41 -4.88 -11.96
CA ALA A 50 5.33 -4.03 -11.46
C ALA A 50 5.64 -2.54 -11.64
N TYR A 51 6.87 -2.12 -11.33
CA TYR A 51 7.35 -0.76 -11.53
C TYR A 51 7.30 -0.34 -13.00
N ASN A 52 7.86 -1.16 -13.91
CA ASN A 52 7.84 -0.88 -15.34
C ASN A 52 6.41 -0.80 -15.90
N ASN A 53 5.52 -1.69 -15.45
CA ASN A 53 4.11 -1.66 -15.81
C ASN A 53 3.42 -0.37 -15.30
N ALA A 54 3.73 0.08 -14.09
CA ALA A 54 3.19 1.33 -13.55
C ALA A 54 3.64 2.54 -14.37
N LEU A 55 4.93 2.63 -14.71
CA LEU A 55 5.46 3.73 -15.54
C LEU A 55 4.88 3.72 -16.96
N ALA A 56 4.71 2.55 -17.57
CA ALA A 56 4.09 2.43 -18.88
C ALA A 56 2.63 2.89 -18.86
N ARG A 57 1.88 2.55 -17.79
CA ARG A 57 0.49 3.03 -17.61
C ARG A 57 0.42 4.54 -17.43
N LEU A 58 1.35 5.14 -16.67
CA LEU A 58 1.42 6.59 -16.51
C LEU A 58 1.78 7.31 -17.81
N ALA A 59 2.65 6.72 -18.63
CA ALA A 59 2.98 7.28 -19.94
C ALA A 59 1.79 7.24 -20.92
N ALA A 60 0.99 6.16 -20.88
CA ALA A 60 -0.16 6.00 -21.78
C ALA A 60 -1.41 6.75 -21.31
N ASN A 61 -1.70 6.69 -20.01
CA ASN A 61 -2.99 7.06 -19.40
C ASN A 61 -2.82 7.98 -18.18
N GLY A 62 -1.69 8.67 -18.04
CA GLY A 62 -1.47 9.65 -16.98
C GLY A 62 -2.49 10.80 -17.06
N THR A 63 -2.71 11.47 -15.94
CA THR A 63 -3.55 12.68 -15.89
C THR A 63 -2.67 13.92 -15.78
N SER A 64 -3.24 15.12 -15.89
CA SER A 64 -2.48 16.36 -15.63
C SER A 64 -1.96 16.46 -14.19
N GLN A 65 -2.53 15.69 -13.25
CA GLN A 65 -2.17 15.70 -11.83
C GLN A 65 -1.28 14.51 -11.43
N CYS A 66 -1.35 13.39 -12.16
CA CYS A 66 -0.55 12.19 -11.90
C CYS A 66 0.16 11.77 -13.19
N THR A 67 1.42 12.15 -13.29
CA THR A 67 2.29 11.94 -14.45
C THR A 67 3.47 11.07 -14.09
N LYS A 68 4.21 10.63 -15.10
CA LYS A 68 5.48 9.93 -14.91
C LYS A 68 6.52 10.79 -14.17
N ASP A 69 6.43 12.11 -14.30
CA ASP A 69 7.43 13.05 -13.76
C ASP A 69 7.16 13.43 -12.31
N ASN A 70 5.93 13.26 -11.82
CA ASN A 70 5.54 13.64 -10.45
C ASN A 70 5.08 12.45 -9.57
N VAL A 71 5.06 11.23 -10.11
CA VAL A 71 4.74 10.04 -9.32
C VAL A 71 5.79 9.83 -8.22
N ARG A 72 5.31 9.60 -7.00
CA ARG A 72 6.16 9.35 -5.83
C ARG A 72 6.52 7.85 -5.76
N VAL A 73 7.77 7.56 -5.44
CA VAL A 73 8.27 6.19 -5.25
C VAL A 73 8.54 5.94 -3.77
N ARG A 74 7.81 4.99 -3.18
CA ARG A 74 8.07 4.49 -1.83
C ARG A 74 9.27 3.55 -1.85
N ARG A 75 10.16 3.66 -0.88
CA ARG A 75 11.45 2.97 -0.86
C ARG A 75 11.53 1.99 0.30
N GLU A 76 12.26 0.91 0.06
CA GLU A 76 12.61 -0.04 1.12
C GLU A 76 13.52 0.68 2.13
N TRP A 77 13.28 0.47 3.43
CA TRP A 77 13.99 1.17 4.50
C TRP A 77 15.51 1.05 4.39
N ARG A 78 16.04 -0.15 4.14
CA ARG A 78 17.49 -0.41 4.04
C ARG A 78 18.13 0.31 2.84
N ASN A 79 17.33 0.65 1.83
CA ASN A 79 17.79 1.37 0.63
C ASN A 79 17.65 2.90 0.76
N MET A 80 17.15 3.41 1.89
CA MET A 80 17.13 4.85 2.16
C MET A 80 18.46 5.31 2.76
N PRO A 81 18.97 6.50 2.38
CA PRO A 81 20.03 7.19 3.11
C PRO A 81 19.68 7.35 4.59
N GLY A 82 20.68 7.31 5.47
CA GLY A 82 20.45 7.45 6.92
C GLY A 82 19.76 8.77 7.29
N GLU A 83 20.12 9.86 6.61
CA GLU A 83 19.48 11.17 6.77
C GLU A 83 17.99 11.17 6.39
N ASP A 84 17.60 10.42 5.35
CA ASP A 84 16.19 10.28 4.96
C ASP A 84 15.40 9.46 5.98
N ARG A 85 16.02 8.43 6.58
CA ARG A 85 15.40 7.64 7.66
C ARG A 85 15.17 8.48 8.90
N ILE A 86 16.16 9.30 9.28
CA ILE A 86 16.04 10.25 10.39
C ILE A 86 14.97 11.30 10.08
N ALA A 87 14.95 11.85 8.87
CA ALA A 87 13.92 12.82 8.47
C ALA A 87 12.50 12.22 8.56
N TYR A 88 12.35 10.93 8.28
CA TYR A 88 11.08 10.24 8.48
C TYR A 88 10.73 10.09 9.97
N THR A 89 11.66 9.60 10.81
CA THR A 89 11.38 9.42 12.24
C THR A 89 11.12 10.77 12.95
N ASP A 90 11.86 11.81 12.58
CA ASP A 90 11.63 13.19 13.06
C ASP A 90 10.22 13.67 12.69
N ALA A 91 9.75 13.39 11.47
CA ALA A 91 8.39 13.73 11.06
C ALA A 91 7.32 12.96 11.85
N VAL A 92 7.58 11.69 12.17
CA VAL A 92 6.69 10.89 13.04
C VAL A 92 6.64 11.47 14.45
N THR A 93 7.79 11.78 15.06
CA THR A 93 7.86 12.43 16.37
C THR A 93 7.19 13.82 16.36
N CYS A 94 7.35 14.58 15.28
CA CYS A 94 6.62 15.82 15.08
C CYS A 94 5.11 15.58 15.12
N LEU A 95 4.59 14.56 14.43
CA LEU A 95 3.15 14.26 14.40
C LEU A 95 2.62 13.85 15.78
N GLN A 96 3.43 13.16 16.58
CA GLN A 96 3.16 12.84 17.99
C GLN A 96 3.13 14.08 18.90
N SER A 97 3.66 15.22 18.45
CA SER A 97 3.59 16.50 19.18
C SER A 97 2.46 17.42 18.71
N LYS A 98 1.83 17.14 17.56
CA LYS A 98 0.74 17.96 17.03
C LYS A 98 -0.53 17.76 17.85
N ALA A 99 -1.27 18.83 18.08
CA ALA A 99 -2.57 18.75 18.74
C ALA A 99 -3.51 17.76 18.01
N PRO A 100 -4.30 16.97 18.75
CA PRO A 100 -5.25 16.04 18.15
C PRO A 100 -6.40 16.81 17.48
N LEU A 101 -6.95 16.21 16.44
CA LEU A 101 -8.19 16.61 15.76
C LEU A 101 -9.42 16.21 16.58
N TYR A 102 -9.37 15.09 17.29
CA TYR A 102 -10.48 14.57 18.09
C TYR A 102 -10.26 14.84 19.58
N THR A 103 -10.83 15.92 20.09
CA THR A 103 -10.66 16.33 21.50
C THR A 103 -11.53 15.57 22.49
N ASP A 104 -12.52 14.82 22.00
CA ASP A 104 -13.49 14.03 22.79
C ASP A 104 -13.06 12.58 23.01
N ILE A 105 -11.97 12.14 22.38
CA ILE A 105 -11.39 10.80 22.59
C ILE A 105 -10.41 10.87 23.75
N ALA A 106 -10.81 10.32 24.91
CA ALA A 106 -10.06 10.44 26.17
C ALA A 106 -8.57 9.99 26.10
N GLY A 107 -8.23 9.09 25.16
CA GLY A 107 -6.87 8.59 24.93
C GLY A 107 -6.09 9.30 23.81
N SER A 108 -6.75 10.08 22.93
CA SER A 108 -6.04 10.81 21.88
C SER A 108 -5.37 12.05 22.47
N LYS A 109 -4.03 12.12 22.40
CA LYS A 109 -3.25 13.27 22.89
C LYS A 109 -2.51 14.00 21.78
N SER A 110 -2.46 13.41 20.60
CA SER A 110 -1.76 13.95 19.45
C SER A 110 -2.45 13.58 18.14
N MET A 111 -2.08 14.25 17.06
CA MET A 111 -2.55 13.86 15.73
C MET A 111 -2.12 12.44 15.37
N PHE A 112 -0.95 11.98 15.86
CA PHE A 112 -0.55 10.58 15.73
C PHE A 112 -1.54 9.64 16.44
N ASP A 113 -1.99 9.99 17.65
CA ASP A 113 -2.97 9.20 18.39
C ASP A 113 -4.35 9.19 17.71
N ASP A 114 -4.71 10.20 16.92
CA ASP A 114 -5.95 10.18 16.14
C ASP A 114 -5.94 9.06 15.09
N PHE A 115 -4.79 8.80 14.45
CA PHE A 115 -4.63 7.68 13.53
C PHE A 115 -4.81 6.34 14.29
N VAL A 116 -4.20 6.21 15.47
CA VAL A 116 -4.35 5.03 16.33
C VAL A 116 -5.82 4.82 16.75
N ALA A 117 -6.47 5.88 17.25
CA ALA A 117 -7.86 5.84 17.69
C ALA A 117 -8.82 5.50 16.54
N LEU A 118 -8.58 6.05 15.34
CA LEU A 118 -9.33 5.72 14.13
C LEU A 118 -9.18 4.24 13.77
N HIS A 119 -7.95 3.73 13.73
CA HIS A 119 -7.70 2.32 13.40
C HIS A 119 -8.33 1.37 14.43
N GLN A 120 -8.21 1.70 15.72
CA GLN A 120 -8.85 0.96 16.80
C GLN A 120 -10.38 0.92 16.63
N ASN A 121 -11.01 2.05 16.39
CA ASN A 121 -12.48 2.13 16.24
C ASN A 121 -12.98 1.41 14.98
N MET A 122 -12.18 1.40 13.91
CA MET A 122 -12.54 0.80 12.62
C MET A 122 -12.17 -0.68 12.50
N THR A 123 -11.41 -1.24 13.45
CA THR A 123 -10.80 -2.58 13.35
C THR A 123 -11.79 -3.67 12.92
N GLY A 124 -12.99 -3.71 13.52
CA GLY A 124 -14.02 -4.72 13.22
C GLY A 124 -14.62 -4.64 11.82
N TYR A 125 -14.43 -3.53 11.11
CA TYR A 125 -14.95 -3.30 9.76
C TYR A 125 -13.88 -3.42 8.67
N VAL A 126 -12.62 -3.19 9.02
CA VAL A 126 -11.52 -3.07 8.05
C VAL A 126 -10.62 -4.29 8.00
N HIS A 127 -10.68 -5.20 8.99
CA HIS A 127 -9.95 -6.47 8.96
C HIS A 127 -10.89 -7.62 8.56
N MET A 128 -10.34 -8.61 7.84
CA MET A 128 -11.09 -9.74 7.29
C MET A 128 -12.31 -9.33 6.47
N SER A 129 -12.21 -8.17 5.79
CA SER A 129 -13.29 -7.58 5.01
C SER A 129 -12.83 -7.23 3.60
N ALA A 130 -13.80 -6.99 2.71
CA ALA A 130 -13.53 -6.57 1.34
C ALA A 130 -12.81 -5.22 1.26
N THR A 131 -12.90 -4.38 2.30
CA THR A 131 -12.26 -3.06 2.34
C THR A 131 -10.84 -3.09 2.87
N PHE A 132 -10.33 -4.22 3.38
CA PHE A 132 -9.02 -4.31 4.03
C PHE A 132 -7.89 -3.63 3.25
N LEU A 133 -7.67 -4.03 2.00
CA LEU A 133 -6.57 -3.49 1.19
C LEU A 133 -6.79 -2.02 0.81
N LEU A 134 -8.03 -1.63 0.51
CA LEU A 134 -8.35 -0.27 0.08
C LEU A 134 -8.26 0.71 1.25
N TRP A 135 -8.81 0.33 2.40
CA TRP A 135 -8.79 1.13 3.61
C TRP A 135 -7.37 1.34 4.11
N HIS A 136 -6.54 0.29 4.20
CA HIS A 136 -5.15 0.43 4.65
C HIS A 136 -4.31 1.24 3.64
N ARG A 137 -4.53 1.08 2.34
CA ARG A 137 -3.87 1.90 1.32
C ARG A 137 -4.19 3.38 1.49
N TYR A 138 -5.46 3.70 1.71
CA TYR A 138 -5.88 5.09 1.92
C TYR A 138 -5.37 5.63 3.26
N TYR A 139 -5.44 4.83 4.33
CA TYR A 139 -4.94 5.17 5.67
C TYR A 139 -3.47 5.60 5.65
N ILE A 140 -2.59 4.78 5.06
CA ILE A 140 -1.15 5.11 4.99
C ILE A 140 -0.85 6.24 4.00
N HIS A 141 -1.70 6.46 3.00
CA HIS A 141 -1.58 7.61 2.11
C HIS A 141 -1.91 8.91 2.85
N THR A 142 -3.02 8.96 3.58
CA THR A 142 -3.40 10.09 4.42
C THR A 142 -2.34 10.34 5.51
N TYR A 143 -1.78 9.29 6.10
CA TYR A 143 -0.67 9.40 7.05
C TYR A 143 0.56 10.07 6.42
N GLU A 144 0.98 9.60 5.24
CA GLU A 144 2.07 10.21 4.45
C GLU A 144 1.79 11.68 4.10
N GLU A 145 0.55 12.03 3.75
CA GLU A 145 0.14 13.42 3.52
C GLU A 145 0.22 14.28 4.78
N LYS A 146 -0.14 13.74 5.96
CA LYS A 146 -0.06 14.46 7.24
C LYS A 146 1.37 14.67 7.71
N LEU A 147 2.26 13.69 7.50
CA LEU A 147 3.70 13.91 7.72
C LEU A 147 4.22 15.07 6.87
N SER A 148 3.75 15.20 5.62
CA SER A 148 4.17 16.27 4.73
C SER A 148 3.58 17.63 5.12
N THR A 149 2.25 17.69 5.28
CA THR A 149 1.53 18.97 5.46
C THR A 149 1.66 19.55 6.87
N GLU A 150 1.80 18.70 7.90
CA GLU A 150 1.88 19.16 9.29
C GLU A 150 3.33 19.23 9.79
N CYS A 151 4.20 18.38 9.25
CA CYS A 151 5.57 18.19 9.74
C CYS A 151 6.66 18.44 8.70
N GLY A 152 6.30 18.87 7.49
CA GLY A 152 7.28 19.25 6.46
C GLY A 152 8.07 18.09 5.88
N TYR A 153 7.63 16.84 6.07
CA TYR A 153 8.29 15.68 5.48
C TYR A 153 8.21 15.73 3.96
N THR A 154 9.37 15.69 3.30
CA THR A 154 9.49 15.76 1.83
C THR A 154 9.75 14.39 1.19
N GLY A 155 10.11 13.39 2.00
CA GLY A 155 10.33 12.02 1.56
C GLY A 155 9.02 11.28 1.25
N THR A 156 9.10 9.97 1.02
CA THR A 156 7.94 9.08 0.85
C THR A 156 7.83 8.12 2.02
N LEU A 157 6.65 7.54 2.23
CA LEU A 157 6.47 6.53 3.26
C LEU A 157 7.39 5.32 2.95
N PRO A 158 8.27 4.92 3.87
CA PRO A 158 9.09 3.73 3.68
C PRO A 158 8.26 2.46 3.76
N TYR A 159 8.81 1.37 3.25
CA TYR A 159 8.30 0.03 3.52
C TYR A 159 9.39 -0.88 4.10
N TRP A 160 8.95 -1.88 4.84
CA TRP A 160 9.77 -2.97 5.35
C TRP A 160 9.64 -4.17 4.42
N GLU A 161 10.74 -4.56 3.76
CA GLU A 161 10.78 -5.85 3.07
C GLU A 161 11.15 -6.96 4.07
N TRP A 162 10.14 -7.52 4.72
CA TRP A 162 10.28 -8.47 5.84
C TRP A 162 10.95 -9.79 5.45
N SER A 163 10.88 -10.19 4.18
CA SER A 163 11.55 -11.42 3.72
C SER A 163 13.06 -11.40 3.90
N LEU A 164 13.68 -10.21 3.89
CA LEU A 164 15.13 -10.05 4.07
C LEU A 164 15.60 -10.19 5.53
N ASP A 165 14.69 -10.14 6.50
CA ASP A 165 15.02 -10.30 7.93
C ASP A 165 14.33 -11.53 8.55
N GLY A 166 13.86 -12.48 7.74
CA GLY A 166 13.07 -13.62 8.22
C GLY A 166 13.81 -14.50 9.24
N ASP A 167 15.13 -14.65 9.08
CA ASP A 167 15.97 -15.46 9.96
C ASP A 167 16.32 -14.75 11.28
N ASP A 168 16.45 -13.43 11.26
CA ASP A 168 16.77 -12.61 12.43
C ASP A 168 16.12 -11.21 12.34
N PRO A 169 14.83 -11.10 12.70
CA PRO A 169 14.10 -9.83 12.63
C PRO A 169 14.70 -8.72 13.50
N ALA A 170 15.37 -9.10 14.60
CA ALA A 170 15.98 -8.13 15.53
C ALA A 170 17.19 -7.43 14.91
N SER A 171 17.88 -8.09 13.97
CA SER A 171 18.99 -7.49 13.20
C SER A 171 18.55 -6.54 12.08
N SER A 172 17.24 -6.46 11.80
CA SER A 172 16.70 -5.59 10.75
C SER A 172 17.11 -4.14 10.98
N PRO A 173 17.49 -3.37 9.95
CA PRO A 173 17.77 -1.94 10.10
C PRO A 173 16.57 -1.08 10.55
N ILE A 174 15.36 -1.65 10.60
CA ILE A 174 14.19 -1.03 11.23
C ILE A 174 14.19 -1.22 12.75
N PHE A 175 14.77 -2.31 13.26
CA PHE A 175 14.70 -2.73 14.67
C PHE A 175 16.08 -2.86 15.35
N ASP A 176 17.16 -2.42 14.71
CA ASP A 176 18.53 -2.58 15.21
C ASP A 176 18.92 -1.62 16.37
N GLY A 177 18.03 -0.71 16.77
CA GLY A 177 18.27 0.28 17.82
C GLY A 177 19.23 1.42 17.46
N SER A 178 19.66 1.52 16.20
CA SER A 178 20.49 2.64 15.73
C SER A 178 19.71 3.96 15.72
N ALA A 179 20.41 5.07 15.56
CA ALA A 179 19.78 6.38 15.34
C ALA A 179 18.92 6.45 14.05
N THR A 180 19.07 5.47 13.16
CA THR A 180 18.36 5.37 11.89
C THR A 180 17.29 4.26 11.88
N SER A 181 16.95 3.71 13.05
CA SER A 181 15.93 2.68 13.22
C SER A 181 14.60 3.28 13.73
N MET A 182 13.59 2.43 13.86
CA MET A 182 12.32 2.73 14.51
C MET A 182 12.28 2.28 15.97
N GLY A 183 13.44 2.25 16.62
CA GLY A 183 13.64 1.67 17.94
C GLY A 183 14.35 0.33 17.87
N SER A 184 14.18 -0.47 18.92
CA SER A 184 14.83 -1.75 19.10
C SER A 184 13.89 -2.77 19.71
N ASP A 185 14.43 -3.92 20.09
CA ASP A 185 13.78 -4.82 21.04
C ASP A 185 13.50 -4.10 22.38
N GLY A 186 12.54 -4.65 23.12
CA GLY A 186 12.19 -4.21 24.46
C GLY A 186 13.24 -4.59 25.51
N ALA A 187 12.98 -4.18 26.75
CA ALA A 187 13.78 -4.65 27.88
C ALA A 187 13.62 -6.17 28.02
N TYR A 188 14.75 -6.89 28.11
CA TYR A 188 14.74 -8.34 28.30
C TYR A 188 14.00 -8.72 29.59
N VAL A 189 13.02 -9.61 29.47
CA VAL A 189 12.32 -10.23 30.60
C VAL A 189 12.67 -11.70 30.60
N ALA A 190 13.27 -12.19 31.69
CA ALA A 190 13.56 -13.62 31.81
C ALA A 190 12.26 -14.43 31.81
N HIS A 191 12.18 -15.44 30.95
CA HIS A 191 11.06 -16.37 30.85
C HIS A 191 11.58 -17.76 30.47
N ASP A 192 10.80 -18.81 30.75
CA ASP A 192 11.19 -20.22 30.55
C ASP A 192 11.09 -20.68 29.08
N GLY A 193 11.11 -19.76 28.11
CA GLY A 193 10.78 -20.02 26.71
C GLY A 193 9.28 -19.97 26.39
N LEU A 194 8.93 -20.27 25.13
CA LEU A 194 7.56 -20.55 24.67
C LEU A 194 7.29 -22.05 24.69
#